data_AF-A0A838KMD0-F1
#
_entry.id   AF-A0A838KMD0-F1
#
_cell.length_a   1.000
_cell.length_b   1.000
_cell.length_c   1.000
_cell.angle_alpha   90.00
_cell.angle_beta   90.00
_cell.angle_gamma   90.00
#
_symmetry.space_group_name_H-M   'P 1'
#
loop_
_entity.id
_entity.type
_entity.pdbx_description
1 polymer ?
#
loop_
_entity_poly.entity_id
_entity_poly.type
_entity_poly.pdbx_seq_one_letter_code
_entity_poly.pdbx_strand_id
1 'polypeptide(L)'
;MTGLDDLTRDYRAAFLRYLPRREEAPLHHGYEIGRTAFIDGLSMLELARVHHEVFLEVLRDVSSEDLPKVATAASEFFLEVLATYDMAQRGFHERA
;
A
#
# COMPACT_ATOMS: atom_id res chain seq x y z
N MET A 1 -15.17 11.57 4.52
CA MET A 1 -13.94 11.94 5.26
C MET A 1 -13.43 10.81 6.15
N THR A 2 -14.31 9.98 6.72
CA THR A 2 -13.94 8.82 7.56
C THR A 2 -13.14 7.71 6.85
N GLY A 3 -13.52 7.32 5.63
CA GLY A 3 -12.88 6.18 4.93
C GLY A 3 -11.39 6.38 4.57
N LEU A 4 -10.98 7.62 4.28
CA LEU A 4 -9.58 7.94 3.99
C LEU A 4 -8.71 7.91 5.27
N ASP A 5 -9.24 8.40 6.39
CA ASP A 5 -8.55 8.39 7.68
C ASP A 5 -8.39 6.95 8.18
N ASP A 6 -9.43 6.13 8.01
CA ASP A 6 -9.39 4.69 8.29
C ASP A 6 -8.36 3.97 7.41
N LEU A 7 -8.39 4.21 6.10
CA LEU A 7 -7.37 3.69 5.17
C LEU A 7 -5.96 4.10 5.61
N THR A 8 -5.74 5.36 5.96
CA THR A 8 -4.41 5.86 6.33
C THR A 8 -3.88 5.17 7.58
N ARG A 9 -4.73 4.96 8.58
CA ARG A 9 -4.37 4.23 9.80
C ARG A 9 -4.02 2.78 9.50
N ASP A 10 -4.87 2.08 8.76
CA ASP A 10 -4.72 0.65 8.51
C ASP A 10 -3.53 0.38 7.58
N TYR A 11 -3.35 1.22 6.55
CA TYR A 11 -2.18 1.24 5.67
C TYR A 11 -0.88 1.42 6.47
N ARG A 12 -0.82 2.43 7.34
CA ARG A 12 0.35 2.70 8.17
C ARG A 12 0.72 1.51 9.06
N ALA A 13 -0.27 0.91 9.73
CA ALA A 13 -0.05 -0.23 10.61
C ALA A 13 0.53 -1.43 9.83
N ALA A 14 -0.03 -1.71 8.65
CA ALA A 14 0.43 -2.77 7.76
C ALA A 14 1.84 -2.52 7.23
N PHE A 15 2.10 -1.31 6.75
CA PHE A 15 3.36 -0.89 6.17
C PHE A 15 4.51 -1.02 7.18
N LEU A 16 4.33 -0.50 8.39
CA LEU A 16 5.34 -0.59 9.46
C LEU A 16 5.60 -2.03 9.93
N ARG A 17 4.60 -2.91 9.81
CA ARG A 17 4.77 -4.34 10.11
C ARG A 17 5.52 -5.09 9.01
N TYR A 18 5.36 -4.67 7.76
CA TYR A 18 6.00 -5.29 6.59
C TYR A 18 7.51 -5.00 6.54
N LEU A 19 7.91 -3.73 6.73
CA LEU A 19 9.28 -3.27 6.51
C LEU A 19 10.40 -4.06 7.23
N PRO A 20 10.29 -4.45 8.52
CA PRO A 20 11.38 -5.09 9.24
C PRO A 20 11.60 -6.57 8.86
N ARG A 21 10.54 -7.24 8.36
CA ARG A 21 10.52 -8.71 8.22
C ARG A 21 10.49 -9.17 6.77
N ARG A 22 9.96 -8.37 5.84
CA ARG A 22 9.77 -8.74 4.43
C ARG A 22 9.17 -10.14 4.24
N GLU A 23 8.37 -10.59 5.21
CA GLU A 23 7.73 -11.90 5.18
C GLU A 23 6.57 -11.89 4.17
N GLU A 24 6.22 -13.05 3.61
CA GLU A 24 5.12 -13.16 2.64
C GLU A 24 3.73 -12.86 3.26
N ALA A 25 3.55 -13.16 4.56
CA ALA A 25 2.29 -12.94 5.26
C ALA A 25 1.81 -11.46 5.28
N PRO A 26 2.69 -10.45 5.48
CA PRO A 26 2.29 -9.05 5.37
C PRO A 26 2.02 -8.53 3.93
N LEU A 27 2.37 -9.25 2.85
CA LEU A 27 1.92 -8.90 1.49
C LEU A 27 0.44 -9.18 1.30
N HIS A 28 -0.06 -10.31 1.81
CA HIS A 28 -1.51 -10.62 1.78
C HIS A 28 -2.34 -9.52 2.46
N HIS A 29 -1.80 -8.89 3.51
CA HIS A 29 -2.48 -7.79 4.17
C HIS A 29 -2.50 -6.50 3.33
N GLY A 30 -1.46 -6.24 2.52
CA GLY A 30 -1.46 -5.18 1.52
C GLY A 30 -2.56 -5.38 0.47
N TYR A 31 -2.71 -6.60 -0.03
CA TYR A 31 -3.80 -6.96 -0.95
C TYR A 31 -5.18 -6.67 -0.35
N GLU A 32 -5.46 -7.10 0.88
CA GLU A 32 -6.77 -6.87 1.53
C GLU A 32 -7.06 -5.38 1.76
N ILE A 33 -6.03 -4.57 2.05
CA ILE A 33 -6.18 -3.11 2.13
C ILE A 33 -6.61 -2.54 0.78
N GLY A 34 -5.92 -2.93 -0.30
CA GLY A 34 -6.27 -2.49 -1.66
C GLY A 34 -7.68 -2.91 -2.07
N ARG A 35 -8.06 -4.15 -1.74
CA ARG A 35 -9.40 -4.70 -1.97
C ARG A 35 -10.50 -3.94 -1.22
N THR A 36 -10.28 -3.64 0.05
CA THR A 36 -11.24 -2.89 0.87
C THR A 36 -11.37 -1.46 0.36
N ALA A 37 -10.26 -0.77 0.09
CA ALA A 37 -10.26 0.58 -0.47
C ALA A 37 -11.01 0.65 -1.82
N PHE A 38 -10.83 -0.36 -2.68
CA PHE A 38 -11.55 -0.47 -3.93
C PHE A 38 -13.07 -0.65 -3.73
N ILE A 39 -13.49 -1.53 -2.81
CA ILE A 39 -14.91 -1.74 -2.48
C ILE A 39 -15.54 -0.46 -1.92
N ASP A 40 -14.79 0.30 -1.12
CA ASP A 40 -15.24 1.56 -0.52
C ASP A 40 -15.21 2.74 -1.51
N GLY A 41 -14.81 2.51 -2.77
CA GLY A 41 -14.81 3.51 -3.84
C GLY A 41 -13.67 4.52 -3.74
N LEU A 42 -12.61 4.23 -2.97
CA LEU A 42 -11.43 5.07 -2.90
C LEU A 42 -10.63 4.96 -4.19
N SER A 43 -10.10 6.08 -4.65
CA SER A 43 -9.31 6.16 -5.88
C SER A 43 -7.88 5.66 -5.67
N MET A 44 -7.28 5.15 -6.75
CA MET A 44 -5.85 4.81 -6.78
C MET A 44 -4.96 6.03 -6.42
N LEU A 45 -5.40 7.24 -6.76
CA LEU A 45 -4.66 8.47 -6.43
C LEU A 45 -4.64 8.75 -4.93
N GLU A 46 -5.73 8.46 -4.22
CA GLU A 46 -5.77 8.55 -2.76
C GLU A 46 -4.83 7.53 -2.11
N LEU A 47 -4.81 6.29 -2.61
CA LEU A 47 -3.84 5.27 -2.16
C LEU A 47 -2.39 5.70 -2.39
N ALA A 48 -2.09 6.25 -3.57
CA ALA A 48 -0.74 6.73 -3.89
C ALA A 48 -0.29 7.84 -2.93
N ARG A 49 -1.21 8.75 -2.59
CA ARG A 49 -0.96 9.82 -1.62
C ARG A 49 -0.72 9.26 -0.22
N VAL A 50 -1.58 8.37 0.27
CA VAL A 50 -1.43 7.72 1.58
C VAL A 50 -0.08 6.98 1.67
N HIS A 51 0.30 6.24 0.62
CA HIS A 51 1.58 5.57 0.56
C HIS A 51 2.75 6.55 0.74
N HIS A 52 2.76 7.65 0.00
CA HIS A 52 3.85 8.64 0.08
C HIS A 52 3.91 9.33 1.43
N GLU A 53 2.76 9.68 2.01
CA GLU A 53 2.69 10.30 3.35
C GLU A 53 3.29 9.38 4.41
N VAL A 54 2.90 8.10 4.43
CA VAL A 54 3.42 7.09 5.37
C VAL A 54 4.90 6.77 5.08
N PHE A 55 5.30 6.69 3.82
CA PHE A 55 6.68 6.38 3.46
C PHE A 55 7.64 7.49 3.87
N LEU A 56 7.25 8.76 3.72
CA LEU A 56 8.06 9.90 4.18
C LEU A 56 8.30 9.90 5.69
N GLU A 57 7.35 9.40 6.49
CA GLU A 57 7.55 9.28 7.93
C GLU A 57 8.59 8.23 8.26
N VAL A 58 8.55 7.07 7.60
CA VAL A 58 9.55 6.01 7.75
C VAL A 58 10.94 6.52 7.35
N LEU A 59 11.05 7.26 6.25
CA LEU A 59 12.33 7.75 5.76
C LEU A 59 13.06 8.70 6.75
N ARG A 60 12.34 9.31 7.70
CA ARG A 60 12.96 10.18 8.73
C ARG A 60 13.80 9.39 9.74
N ASP A 61 13.47 8.13 9.96
CA ASP A 61 14.07 7.30 11.00
C ASP A 61 15.03 6.23 10.42
N VAL A 62 15.14 6.16 9.09
CA VAL A 62 15.94 5.14 8.37
C VAL A 62 17.36 5.62 8.13
N SER A 63 18.33 4.75 8.41
CA SER A 63 19.75 4.99 8.11
C SER A 63 19.99 5.07 6.60
N SER A 64 21.00 5.82 6.16
CA SER A 64 21.35 5.89 4.74
C SER A 64 21.77 4.54 4.14
N GLU A 65 22.31 3.64 4.96
CA GLU A 65 22.69 2.28 4.56
C GLU A 65 21.47 1.39 4.28
N ASP A 66 20.39 1.55 5.04
CA ASP A 66 19.17 0.77 4.89
C ASP A 66 18.17 1.39 3.91
N LEU A 67 18.38 2.64 3.49
CA LEU A 67 17.46 3.38 2.63
C LEU A 67 17.11 2.63 1.33
N PRO A 68 18.05 2.05 0.56
CA PRO A 68 17.71 1.28 -0.64
C PRO A 68 16.83 0.07 -0.31
N LYS A 69 17.12 -0.62 0.80
CA LYS A 69 16.34 -1.80 1.23
C LYS A 69 14.91 -1.40 1.60
N VAL A 70 14.73 -0.31 2.34
CA VAL A 70 13.42 0.18 2.74
C VAL A 70 12.63 0.67 1.54
N ALA A 71 13.27 1.38 0.60
CA ALA A 71 12.64 1.86 -0.62
C ALA A 71 12.15 0.71 -1.52
N THR A 72 12.93 -0.36 -1.68
CA THR A 72 12.49 -1.56 -2.41
C THR A 72 11.27 -2.20 -1.75
N ALA A 73 11.32 -2.43 -0.44
CA ALA A 73 10.21 -2.99 0.30
C ALA A 73 8.94 -2.11 0.21
N ALA A 74 9.10 -0.79 0.31
CA ALA A 74 8.01 0.15 0.14
C ALA A 74 7.32 -0.02 -1.23
N SER A 75 8.11 -0.16 -2.29
CA SER A 75 7.60 -0.38 -3.64
C SER A 75 6.88 -1.72 -3.78
N GLU A 76 7.44 -2.81 -3.23
CA GLU A 76 6.83 -4.15 -3.27
C GLU A 76 5.47 -4.15 -2.59
N PHE A 77 5.38 -3.57 -1.38
CA PHE A 77 4.11 -3.45 -0.66
C PHE A 77 3.09 -2.60 -1.43
N PHE A 78 3.52 -1.48 -2.02
CA PHE A 78 2.62 -0.61 -2.77
C PHE A 78 2.04 -1.29 -4.01
N LEU A 79 2.87 -2.02 -4.76
CA LEU A 79 2.41 -2.78 -5.92
C LEU A 79 1.38 -3.86 -5.54
N GLU A 80 1.57 -4.53 -4.41
CA GLU A 80 0.62 -5.54 -3.92
C GLU A 80 -0.75 -4.90 -3.57
N VAL A 81 -0.74 -3.74 -2.92
CA VAL A 81 -1.98 -2.98 -2.65
C VAL A 81 -2.67 -2.58 -3.96
N LEU A 82 -1.90 -2.17 -4.98
CA LEU A 82 -2.43 -1.75 -6.27
C LEU A 82 -2.90 -2.91 -7.16
N ALA A 83 -2.50 -4.15 -6.88
CA ALA A 83 -2.86 -5.32 -7.68
C ALA A 83 -4.38 -5.47 -7.85
N THR A 84 -5.16 -5.13 -6.81
CA THR A 84 -6.63 -5.16 -6.87
C THR A 84 -7.17 -4.22 -7.95
N TYR A 85 -6.62 -3.02 -8.09
CA TYR A 85 -7.06 -2.04 -9.08
C TYR A 85 -6.67 -2.47 -10.50
N ASP A 86 -5.48 -3.07 -10.69
CA ASP A 86 -5.08 -3.64 -11.99
C ASP A 86 -6.02 -4.77 -12.41
N MET A 87 -6.35 -5.69 -11.48
CA MET A 87 -7.31 -6.77 -11.72
C MET A 87 -8.70 -6.24 -12.09
N ALA A 88 -9.19 -5.22 -11.38
CA ALA A 88 -10.48 -4.60 -11.67
C ALA A 88 -10.51 -3.94 -13.05
N GLN A 89 -9.44 -3.22 -13.42
CA GLN A 89 -9.31 -2.59 -14.73
C GLN A 89 -9.27 -3.63 -15.87
N ARG A 90 -8.51 -4.72 -15.71
CA ARG A 90 -8.48 -5.81 -16.70
C ARG A 90 -9.83 -6.48 -16.87
N GLY A 91 -10.53 -6.77 -15.77
CA GLY A 91 -11.87 -7.35 -15.81
C GLY A 91 -12.92 -6.44 -16.48
N PHE A 92 -12.72 -5.12 -16.46
CA PHE A 92 -13.53 -4.19 -17.24
C PHE A 92 -13.27 -4.32 -18.73
N HIS A 93 -12.01 -4.37 -19.16
CA HIS A 93 -11.63 -4.49 -20.57
C HIS A 93 -11.99 -5.83 -21.21
N GLU A 94 -11.98 -6.93 -20.46
CA GLU A 94 -12.39 -8.26 -20.96
C GLU A 94 -13.91 -8.38 -21.19
N ARG A 95 -14.71 -7.50 -20.58
CA ARG A 95 -16.17 -7.49 -20.67
C ARG A 95 -16.73 -6.45 -21.66
N ALA A 96 -15.86 -5.59 -22.21
CA ALA A 96 -16.20 -4.52 -23.15
C ALA A 96 -16.07 -5.00 -24.61
#